data_AF-A0A7D5UZV6-F1
#
_entry.id   AF-A0A7D5UZV6-F1
#
_cell.length_a   1.000
_cell.length_b   1.000
_cell.length_c   1.000
_cell.angle_alpha   90.00
_cell.angle_beta   90.00
_cell.angle_gamma   90.00
#
_symmetry.space_group_name_H-M   'P 1'
#
loop_
_entity.id
_entity.type
_entity.pdbx_description
1 polymer ?
#
loop_
_entity_poly.entity_id
_entity_poly.type
_entity_poly.pdbx_seq_one_letter_code
_entity_poly.pdbx_strand_id
1 'polypeptide(L)'
;MIYDLNIAWSPSTTSERLLQTLSLASSLGYSTVALNHTLELPVPANPKSPFPSELESSSSRTLPTLLHRATLALDDPAASNYRLPTLANAYDILAVRPLTEKAFQNACLTLDIPIISLDLTTYFPFHFRPKPCMAAVSRGVRFEICYAQLLAADNRGRANFISNATSIIRATRGRGIMISSEAKTGLSLRGPADVVNLLNVWGLANEKGLEGLRSIPRSVVVNEGMKRNGFRGVINVIQAASTDDNDTNKPSSGDNETSAGTDTGRSGNKAKNQKRKKGEEDGQFVSKRQAKKLKLAARAAGPDKTPAS
;
A
#
# COMPACT_ATOMS: atom_id res chain seq x y z
N MET A 1 15.24 -10.45 3.91
CA MET A 1 14.04 -10.54 3.07
C MET A 1 14.30 -9.80 1.78
N ILE A 2 14.10 -10.46 0.63
CA ILE A 2 14.20 -9.88 -0.71
C ILE A 2 12.80 -9.90 -1.32
N TYR A 3 12.47 -8.83 -2.04
CA TYR A 3 11.14 -8.61 -2.59
C TYR A 3 11.18 -8.52 -4.11
N ASP A 4 10.15 -9.03 -4.76
CA ASP A 4 9.81 -8.70 -6.15
C ASP A 4 8.36 -8.25 -6.21
N LEU A 5 8.12 -6.94 -6.32
CA LEU A 5 6.76 -6.39 -6.23
C LEU A 5 6.07 -6.30 -7.59
N ASN A 6 6.56 -6.98 -8.63
CA ASN A 6 5.93 -6.95 -9.95
C ASN A 6 6.14 -8.25 -10.74
N ILE A 7 5.40 -9.31 -10.43
CA ILE A 7 5.28 -10.45 -11.34
C ILE A 7 4.02 -10.23 -12.18
N ALA A 8 4.16 -10.20 -13.51
CA ALA A 8 3.02 -9.91 -14.38
C ALA A 8 2.02 -11.08 -14.35
N TRP A 9 0.76 -10.77 -14.06
CA TRP A 9 -0.32 -11.73 -14.01
C TRP A 9 -1.52 -11.25 -14.84
N SER A 10 -2.20 -12.21 -15.47
CA SER A 10 -3.46 -12.00 -16.16
C SER A 10 -4.44 -13.13 -15.83
N PRO A 11 -5.76 -12.93 -15.99
CA PRO A 11 -6.74 -14.00 -15.83
C PRO A 11 -6.51 -15.20 -16.76
N SER A 12 -5.78 -15.01 -17.86
CA SER A 12 -5.36 -16.07 -18.78
C SER A 12 -4.14 -16.87 -18.32
N THR A 13 -3.50 -16.49 -17.21
CA THR A 13 -2.34 -17.20 -16.66
C THR A 13 -2.81 -18.47 -15.96
N THR A 14 -2.35 -19.63 -16.43
CA THR A 14 -2.70 -20.93 -15.82
C THR A 14 -2.06 -21.09 -14.43
N SER A 15 -2.74 -21.80 -13.53
CA SER A 15 -2.26 -22.06 -12.17
C SER A 15 -0.91 -22.76 -12.16
N GLU A 16 -0.68 -23.70 -13.08
CA GLU A 16 0.60 -24.40 -13.20
C GLU A 16 1.76 -23.45 -13.53
N ARG A 17 1.58 -22.57 -14.53
CA ARG A 17 2.60 -21.59 -14.92
C ARG A 17 2.87 -20.58 -13.81
N LEU A 18 1.84 -20.18 -13.09
CA LEU A 18 1.96 -19.33 -11.92
C LEU A 18 2.79 -20.02 -10.83
N LEU A 19 2.45 -21.27 -10.47
CA LEU A 19 3.20 -22.06 -9.48
C LEU A 19 4.66 -22.28 -9.87
N GLN A 20 4.95 -22.56 -11.14
CA GLN A 20 6.32 -22.68 -11.65
C GLN A 20 7.10 -21.37 -11.46
N THR A 21 6.47 -20.23 -11.79
CA THR A 21 7.08 -18.91 -11.65
C THR A 21 7.35 -18.57 -10.18
N LEU A 22 6.39 -18.85 -9.28
CA LEU A 22 6.52 -18.62 -7.84
C LEU A 22 7.57 -19.53 -7.19
N SER A 23 7.62 -20.81 -7.59
CA SER A 23 8.62 -21.76 -7.12
C SER A 23 10.03 -21.33 -7.53
N LEU A 24 10.20 -20.83 -8.76
CA LEU A 24 11.48 -20.30 -9.22
C LEU A 24 11.85 -19.00 -8.51
N ALA A 25 10.89 -18.11 -8.25
CA ALA A 25 11.14 -16.92 -7.45
C ALA A 25 11.65 -17.29 -6.05
N SER A 26 11.03 -18.28 -5.40
CA SER A 26 11.49 -18.79 -4.11
C SER A 26 12.92 -19.36 -4.18
N SER A 27 13.23 -20.15 -5.21
CA SER A 27 14.57 -20.76 -5.34
C SER A 27 15.67 -19.74 -5.65
N LEU A 28 15.34 -18.62 -6.30
CA LEU A 28 16.22 -17.47 -6.48
C LEU A 28 16.40 -16.63 -5.20
N GLY A 29 15.64 -16.91 -4.14
CA GLY A 29 15.73 -16.25 -2.85
C GLY A 29 14.75 -15.07 -2.64
N TYR A 30 13.74 -14.91 -3.51
CA TYR A 30 12.67 -13.96 -3.27
C TYR A 30 11.71 -14.52 -2.22
N SER A 31 11.63 -13.82 -1.08
CA SER A 31 10.80 -14.23 0.06
C SER A 31 9.37 -13.69 0.00
N THR A 32 9.17 -12.56 -0.66
CA THR A 32 7.86 -11.93 -0.82
C THR A 32 7.74 -11.45 -2.25
N VAL A 33 6.63 -11.77 -2.90
CA VAL A 33 6.38 -11.40 -4.29
C VAL A 33 4.98 -10.81 -4.44
N ALA A 34 4.81 -9.85 -5.36
CA ALA A 34 3.50 -9.31 -5.68
C ALA A 34 3.08 -9.71 -7.10
N LEU A 35 1.88 -10.27 -7.24
CA LEU A 35 1.24 -10.47 -8.54
C LEU A 35 0.63 -9.14 -8.97
N ASN A 36 1.07 -8.65 -10.12
CA ASN A 36 0.61 -7.40 -10.68
C ASN A 36 -0.45 -7.66 -11.75
N HIS A 37 -1.61 -7.05 -11.56
CA HIS A 37 -2.68 -6.95 -12.54
C HIS A 37 -2.71 -5.55 -13.14
N THR A 38 -2.50 -5.43 -14.46
CA THR A 38 -2.65 -4.15 -15.15
C THR A 38 -4.12 -3.87 -15.41
N LEU A 39 -4.62 -2.75 -14.88
CA LEU A 39 -6.02 -2.36 -14.99
C LEU A 39 -6.25 -1.46 -16.22
N GLU A 40 -7.36 -1.71 -16.90
CA GLU A 40 -7.86 -0.88 -18.00
C GLU A 40 -9.00 0.02 -17.51
N LEU A 41 -9.16 1.18 -18.17
CA LEU A 41 -10.27 2.08 -17.91
C LEU A 41 -11.51 1.63 -18.71
N PRO A 42 -12.74 1.84 -18.18
CA PRO A 42 -13.07 2.46 -16.91
C PRO A 42 -12.94 1.49 -15.71
N VAL A 43 -12.47 1.99 -14.56
CA VAL A 43 -12.38 1.19 -13.33
C VAL A 43 -13.79 0.85 -12.81
N PRO A 44 -14.11 -0.44 -12.57
CA PRO A 44 -15.39 -0.86 -12.01
C PRO A 44 -15.73 -0.15 -10.70
N ALA A 45 -17.02 0.02 -10.39
CA ALA A 45 -17.45 0.68 -9.15
C ALA A 45 -17.03 -0.11 -7.90
N ASN A 46 -17.11 -1.44 -7.97
CA ASN A 46 -16.70 -2.36 -6.92
C ASN A 46 -15.61 -3.30 -7.47
N PRO A 47 -14.34 -2.86 -7.50
CA PRO A 47 -13.24 -3.70 -7.95
C PRO A 47 -13.10 -4.90 -7.00
N LYS A 48 -13.12 -6.10 -7.56
CA LYS A 48 -12.75 -7.33 -6.85
C LYS A 48 -11.37 -7.77 -7.30
N SER A 49 -10.56 -8.20 -6.35
CA SER A 49 -9.27 -8.80 -6.63
C SER A 49 -9.49 -10.08 -7.47
N PRO A 50 -8.92 -10.17 -8.69
CA PRO A 50 -9.14 -11.32 -9.58
C PRO A 50 -8.20 -12.50 -9.29
N PHE A 51 -7.36 -12.38 -8.25
CA PHE A 51 -6.35 -13.39 -7.96
C PHE A 51 -6.96 -14.66 -7.37
N PRO A 52 -6.38 -15.83 -7.65
CA PRO A 52 -6.84 -17.09 -7.06
C PRO A 52 -6.73 -17.03 -5.52
N SER A 53 -7.81 -17.38 -4.83
CA SER A 53 -7.87 -17.35 -3.36
C SER A 53 -6.96 -18.39 -2.70
N GLU A 54 -6.73 -19.52 -3.37
CA GLU A 54 -5.92 -20.62 -2.86
C GLU A 54 -4.99 -21.12 -3.97
N LEU A 55 -3.68 -20.95 -3.75
CA LEU A 55 -2.66 -21.68 -4.48
C LEU A 55 -2.34 -22.88 -3.59
N GLU A 56 -2.74 -24.08 -4.01
CA GLU A 56 -2.41 -25.31 -3.30
C GLU A 56 -0.88 -25.42 -3.19
N SER A 57 -0.34 -25.13 -2.00
CA SER A 57 1.05 -25.42 -1.69
C SER A 57 1.16 -26.94 -1.57
N SER A 58 1.69 -27.60 -2.60
CA SER A 58 2.10 -28.99 -2.41
C SER A 58 3.17 -29.01 -1.31
N SER A 59 3.10 -30.00 -0.42
CA SER A 59 3.99 -30.17 0.74
C SER A 59 5.50 -30.20 0.42
N SER A 60 5.88 -30.21 -0.87
CA SER A 60 7.25 -30.20 -1.36
C SER A 60 7.78 -28.83 -1.81
N ARG A 61 6.92 -27.79 -1.94
CA ARG A 61 7.33 -26.49 -2.53
C ARG A 61 7.14 -25.35 -1.55
N THR A 62 8.24 -24.73 -1.13
CA THR A 62 8.20 -23.46 -0.42
C THR A 62 7.82 -22.36 -1.41
N LEU A 63 6.70 -21.67 -1.15
CA LEU A 63 6.24 -20.53 -1.94
C LEU A 63 6.55 -19.22 -1.20
N PRO A 64 6.82 -18.12 -1.92
CA PRO A 64 7.00 -16.81 -1.31
C PRO A 64 5.67 -16.29 -0.75
N THR A 65 5.74 -15.36 0.22
CA THR A 65 4.56 -14.60 0.64
C THR A 65 4.00 -13.84 -0.55
N LEU A 66 2.72 -14.02 -0.84
CA LEU A 66 2.05 -13.43 -1.99
C LEU A 66 1.35 -12.13 -1.61
N LEU A 67 1.53 -11.11 -2.44
CA LEU A 67 0.82 -9.84 -2.37
C LEU A 67 0.07 -9.58 -3.68
N HIS A 68 -1.00 -8.81 -3.59
CA HIS A 68 -1.85 -8.44 -4.72
C HIS A 68 -1.61 -6.99 -5.09
N ARG A 69 -1.12 -6.75 -6.31
CA ARG A 69 -0.83 -5.42 -6.83
C ARG A 69 -1.71 -5.10 -8.04
N ALA A 70 -2.13 -3.85 -8.13
CA ALA A 70 -2.69 -3.29 -9.35
C ALA A 70 -1.79 -2.19 -9.93
N THR A 71 -1.65 -2.15 -11.26
CA THR A 71 -0.99 -1.05 -11.97
C THR A 71 -1.98 -0.38 -12.93
N LEU A 72 -2.14 0.93 -12.83
CA LEU A 72 -3.01 1.73 -13.69
C LEU A 72 -2.20 2.54 -14.71
N ALA A 73 -2.55 2.46 -15.99
CA ALA A 73 -2.03 3.38 -16.99
C ALA A 73 -2.65 4.77 -16.79
N LEU A 74 -1.83 5.82 -16.71
CA LEU A 74 -2.27 7.21 -16.58
C LEU A 74 -1.95 7.99 -17.86
N ASP A 75 -2.97 8.31 -18.63
CA ASP A 75 -2.93 9.21 -19.77
C ASP A 75 -3.33 10.63 -19.38
N ASP A 76 -4.43 10.76 -18.64
CA ASP A 76 -5.01 11.99 -18.14
C ASP A 76 -4.47 12.35 -16.74
N PRO A 77 -3.96 13.58 -16.52
CA PRO A 77 -3.62 14.04 -15.17
C PRO A 77 -4.80 14.12 -14.19
N ALA A 78 -6.06 14.01 -14.64
CA ALA A 78 -7.22 14.08 -13.75
C ALA A 78 -7.35 12.82 -12.86
N ALA A 79 -6.93 12.95 -11.59
CA ALA A 79 -6.95 11.86 -10.61
C ALA A 79 -8.35 11.30 -10.29
N SER A 80 -9.44 12.05 -10.54
CA SER A 80 -10.82 11.66 -10.20
C SER A 80 -11.30 10.42 -10.95
N ASN A 81 -10.80 10.18 -12.17
CA ASN A 81 -11.28 9.09 -13.02
C ASN A 81 -10.74 7.71 -12.58
N TYR A 82 -9.66 7.69 -11.81
CA TYR A 82 -8.92 6.46 -11.49
C TYR A 82 -9.37 5.75 -10.21
N ARG A 83 -10.28 6.35 -9.42
CA ARG A 83 -10.89 5.74 -8.21
C ARG A 83 -9.89 5.04 -7.27
N LEU A 84 -8.70 5.64 -7.10
CA LEU A 84 -7.60 5.06 -6.30
C LEU A 84 -8.02 4.63 -4.88
N PRO A 85 -8.84 5.41 -4.12
CA PRO A 85 -9.26 5.00 -2.79
C PRO A 85 -10.07 3.70 -2.78
N THR A 86 -10.90 3.47 -3.80
CA THR A 86 -11.69 2.24 -3.92
C THR A 86 -10.78 1.05 -4.24
N LEU A 87 -9.79 1.25 -5.12
CA LEU A 87 -8.82 0.20 -5.46
C LEU A 87 -7.91 -0.17 -4.28
N ALA A 88 -7.58 0.78 -3.41
CA ALA A 88 -6.76 0.53 -2.23
C ALA A 88 -7.41 -0.46 -1.24
N ASN A 89 -8.73 -0.64 -1.30
CA ASN A 89 -9.44 -1.64 -0.50
C ASN A 89 -9.36 -3.05 -1.12
N ALA A 90 -9.17 -3.15 -2.44
CA ALA A 90 -9.17 -4.41 -3.18
C ALA A 90 -7.78 -5.03 -3.37
N TYR A 91 -6.73 -4.20 -3.34
CA TYR A 91 -5.34 -4.60 -3.58
C TYR A 91 -4.45 -4.26 -2.38
N ASP A 92 -3.36 -5.00 -2.20
CA ASP A 92 -2.36 -4.72 -1.16
C ASP A 92 -1.47 -3.54 -1.55
N ILE A 93 -1.18 -3.38 -2.85
CA ILE A 93 -0.30 -2.35 -3.39
C ILE A 93 -0.91 -1.75 -4.66
N LEU A 94 -0.84 -0.43 -4.79
CA LEU A 94 -1.19 0.28 -6.02
C LEU A 94 0.05 0.86 -6.69
N ALA A 95 0.09 0.81 -8.01
CA ALA A 95 1.09 1.47 -8.82
C ALA A 95 0.43 2.22 -9.98
N VAL A 96 1.13 3.22 -10.51
CA VAL A 96 0.68 3.95 -11.69
C VAL A 96 1.76 3.97 -12.76
N ARG A 97 1.34 3.90 -14.02
CA ARG A 97 2.17 3.95 -15.21
C ARG A 97 1.81 5.18 -16.04
N PRO A 98 2.43 6.34 -15.78
CA PRO A 98 2.17 7.54 -16.55
C PRO A 98 2.69 7.42 -17.98
N LEU A 99 1.84 7.78 -18.94
CA LEU A 99 2.11 7.73 -20.38
C LEU A 99 2.43 9.13 -20.96
N THR A 100 2.03 10.20 -20.28
CA THR A 100 2.24 11.59 -20.71
C THR A 100 3.09 12.38 -19.72
N GLU A 101 3.78 13.44 -20.16
CA GLU A 101 4.56 14.31 -19.28
C GLU A 101 3.69 14.91 -18.15
N LYS A 102 2.46 15.30 -18.49
CA LYS A 102 1.48 15.86 -17.53
C LYS A 102 1.09 14.82 -16.48
N ALA A 103 0.77 13.60 -16.90
CA ALA A 103 0.45 12.50 -15.98
C ALA A 103 1.65 12.15 -15.09
N PHE A 104 2.87 12.13 -15.65
CA PHE A 104 4.10 11.89 -14.89
C PHE A 104 4.35 12.97 -13.84
N GLN A 105 4.20 14.25 -14.21
CA GLN A 105 4.36 15.37 -13.28
C GLN A 105 3.31 15.32 -12.15
N ASN A 106 2.05 15.00 -12.48
CA ASN A 106 0.99 14.81 -11.50
C ASN A 106 1.30 13.66 -10.54
N ALA A 107 1.73 12.51 -11.06
CA ALA A 107 2.14 11.36 -10.26
C ALA A 107 3.27 11.72 -9.27
N CYS A 108 4.24 12.53 -9.72
CA CYS A 108 5.35 12.97 -8.87
C CYS A 108 4.93 13.95 -7.77
N LEU A 109 4.02 14.88 -8.05
CA LEU A 109 3.76 16.03 -7.20
C LEU A 109 2.53 15.89 -6.29
N THR A 110 1.45 15.28 -6.76
CA THR A 110 0.14 15.36 -6.11
C THR A 110 -0.47 14.00 -5.81
N LEU A 111 -0.27 13.01 -6.68
CA LEU A 111 -0.98 11.72 -6.58
C LEU A 111 -0.52 10.92 -5.35
N ASP A 112 -1.46 10.42 -4.55
CA ASP A 112 -1.17 9.57 -3.38
C ASP A 112 -1.08 8.10 -3.81
N ILE A 113 0.11 7.73 -4.30
CA ILE A 113 0.46 6.37 -4.73
C ILE A 113 1.85 6.04 -4.19
N PRO A 114 2.15 4.76 -3.91
CA PRO A 114 3.47 4.37 -3.42
C PRO A 114 4.49 4.16 -4.55
N ILE A 115 4.04 3.77 -5.75
CA ILE A 115 4.92 3.33 -6.84
C ILE A 115 4.55 4.01 -8.17
N ILE A 116 5.55 4.59 -8.83
CA ILE A 116 5.50 4.99 -10.24
C ILE A 116 6.26 3.93 -11.06
N SER A 117 5.54 3.15 -11.85
CA SER A 117 6.06 2.06 -12.70
C SER A 117 6.09 2.50 -14.14
N LEU A 118 7.28 2.65 -14.72
CA LEU A 118 7.45 3.13 -16.09
C LEU A 118 7.71 1.95 -17.05
N ASP A 119 7.21 2.06 -18.28
CA ASP A 119 7.69 1.22 -19.37
C ASP A 119 8.92 1.87 -19.99
N LEU A 120 10.09 1.44 -19.55
CA LEU A 120 11.36 2.02 -19.95
C LEU A 120 11.75 1.65 -21.39
N THR A 121 11.07 0.70 -22.02
CA THR A 121 11.36 0.30 -23.41
C THR A 121 10.79 1.29 -24.43
N THR A 122 9.87 2.14 -24.00
CA THR A 122 9.23 3.15 -24.84
C THR A 122 10.05 4.44 -24.93
N TYR A 123 9.80 5.23 -25.97
CA TYR A 123 10.37 6.57 -26.08
C TYR A 123 9.52 7.56 -25.27
N PHE A 124 10.13 8.23 -24.29
CA PHE A 124 9.48 9.33 -23.57
C PHE A 124 9.80 10.66 -24.26
N PRO A 125 8.80 11.40 -24.77
CA PRO A 125 9.00 12.69 -25.43
C PRO A 125 9.25 13.83 -24.42
N PHE A 126 9.85 13.52 -23.27
CA PHE A 126 10.16 14.47 -22.20
C PHE A 126 11.34 13.94 -21.38
N HIS A 127 11.95 14.83 -20.59
CA HIS A 127 13.04 14.47 -19.70
C HIS A 127 12.55 14.29 -18.26
N PHE A 128 13.11 13.30 -17.56
CA PHE A 128 12.90 13.14 -16.13
C PHE A 128 13.61 14.26 -15.38
N ARG A 129 12.87 15.30 -15.00
CA ARG A 129 13.42 16.48 -14.32
C ARG A 129 13.72 16.15 -12.84
N PRO A 130 14.89 16.54 -12.29
CA PRO A 130 15.24 16.22 -10.91
C PRO A 130 14.27 16.77 -9.87
N LYS A 131 13.73 17.98 -10.05
CA LYS A 131 12.82 18.63 -9.08
C LYS A 131 11.55 17.79 -8.82
N PRO A 132 10.72 17.43 -9.84
CA PRO A 132 9.59 16.51 -9.64
C PRO A 132 10.01 15.16 -9.08
N CYS A 133 11.07 14.54 -9.60
CA CYS A 133 11.48 13.21 -9.17
C CYS A 133 11.87 13.19 -7.69
N MET A 134 12.67 14.17 -7.25
CA MET A 134 13.09 14.28 -5.84
C MET A 134 11.93 14.65 -4.92
N ALA A 135 10.93 15.41 -5.40
CA ALA A 135 9.71 15.66 -4.66
C ALA A 135 8.93 14.37 -4.41
N ALA A 136 8.77 13.52 -5.43
CA ALA A 136 8.14 12.21 -5.30
C ALA A 136 8.88 11.32 -4.28
N VAL A 137 10.21 11.22 -4.39
CA VAL A 137 11.05 10.44 -3.46
C VAL A 137 10.89 10.92 -2.02
N SER A 138 10.86 12.23 -1.81
CA SER A 138 10.71 12.85 -0.47
C SER A 138 9.34 12.60 0.15
N ARG A 139 8.29 12.48 -0.68
CA ARG A 139 6.93 12.09 -0.26
C ARG A 139 6.79 10.60 0.09
N GLY A 140 7.80 9.78 -0.20
CA GLY A 140 7.74 8.34 0.01
C GLY A 140 7.40 7.53 -1.24
N VAL A 141 7.19 8.18 -2.38
CA VAL A 141 6.95 7.50 -3.67
C VAL A 141 8.25 6.89 -4.19
N ARG A 142 8.15 5.73 -4.86
CA ARG A 142 9.29 5.02 -5.43
C ARG A 142 9.16 4.90 -6.93
N PHE A 143 10.27 5.09 -7.64
CA PHE A 143 10.35 4.82 -9.08
C PHE A 143 10.75 3.37 -9.27
N GLU A 144 9.91 2.61 -9.96
CA GLU A 144 10.16 1.20 -10.24
C GLU A 144 10.90 1.03 -11.58
N ILE A 145 11.98 0.26 -11.56
CA ILE A 145 12.70 -0.24 -12.73
C ILE A 145 12.40 -1.74 -12.85
N CYS A 146 11.74 -2.12 -13.94
CA CYS A 146 11.38 -3.51 -14.22
C CYS A 146 12.40 -4.15 -15.16
N TYR A 147 13.33 -4.94 -14.65
CA TYR A 147 14.46 -5.41 -15.45
C TYR A 147 14.06 -6.42 -16.54
N ALA A 148 12.95 -7.16 -16.41
CA ALA A 148 12.53 -8.12 -17.44
C ALA A 148 12.04 -7.42 -18.72
N GLN A 149 11.65 -6.14 -18.64
CA GLN A 149 11.34 -5.34 -19.83
C GLN A 149 12.52 -5.32 -20.80
N LEU A 150 13.75 -5.19 -20.30
CA LEU A 150 14.96 -5.21 -21.13
C LEU A 150 15.16 -6.57 -21.83
N LEU A 151 14.92 -7.67 -21.11
CA LEU A 151 15.13 -9.02 -21.64
C LEU A 151 14.17 -9.33 -22.79
N ALA A 152 12.92 -8.87 -22.67
CA ALA A 152 11.88 -9.07 -23.67
C ALA A 152 11.91 -8.06 -24.84
N ALA A 153 12.60 -6.93 -24.67
CA ALA A 153 12.64 -5.87 -25.67
C ALA A 153 13.52 -6.21 -26.89
N ASP A 154 13.17 -5.60 -28.02
CA ASP A 154 13.97 -5.54 -29.25
C ASP A 154 15.17 -4.58 -29.08
N ASN A 155 16.05 -4.51 -30.09
CA ASN A 155 17.26 -3.67 -30.01
C ASN A 155 16.94 -2.19 -29.71
N ARG A 156 15.87 -1.64 -30.30
CA ARG A 156 15.45 -0.26 -30.05
C ARG A 156 14.89 -0.10 -28.64
N GLY A 157 14.02 -1.00 -28.20
CA GLY A 157 13.49 -1.00 -26.84
C GLY A 157 14.58 -1.14 -25.78
N ARG A 158 15.63 -1.92 -26.04
CA ARG A 158 16.81 -2.03 -25.16
C ARG A 158 17.59 -0.72 -25.05
N ALA A 159 17.83 -0.05 -26.18
CA ALA A 159 18.49 1.25 -26.18
C ALA A 159 17.67 2.30 -25.41
N ASN A 160 16.35 2.32 -25.60
CA ASN A 160 15.44 3.17 -24.84
C ASN A 160 15.49 2.83 -23.34
N PHE A 161 15.44 1.55 -22.99
CA PHE A 161 15.49 1.08 -21.60
C PHE A 161 16.72 1.63 -20.88
N ILE A 162 17.90 1.48 -21.47
CA ILE A 162 19.16 1.95 -20.88
C ILE A 162 19.15 3.48 -20.76
N SER A 163 18.73 4.20 -21.80
CA SER A 163 18.64 5.67 -21.80
C SER A 163 17.67 6.19 -20.72
N ASN A 164 16.50 5.56 -20.59
CA ASN A 164 15.48 5.97 -19.64
C ASN A 164 15.87 5.61 -18.20
N ALA A 165 16.40 4.40 -17.97
CA ALA A 165 16.88 3.97 -16.67
C ALA A 165 18.00 4.89 -16.14
N THR A 166 19.02 5.16 -16.95
CA THR A 166 20.12 6.07 -16.59
C THR A 166 19.63 7.48 -16.31
N SER A 167 18.64 7.97 -17.08
CA SER A 167 18.04 9.28 -16.89
C SER A 167 17.28 9.40 -15.56
N ILE A 168 16.51 8.37 -15.15
CA ILE A 168 15.81 8.32 -13.86
C ILE A 168 16.79 8.21 -12.69
N ILE A 169 17.80 7.34 -12.81
CA ILE A 169 18.86 7.19 -11.80
C ILE A 169 19.55 8.54 -11.57
N ARG A 170 19.88 9.27 -12.64
CA ARG A 170 20.45 10.61 -12.57
C ARG A 170 19.49 11.62 -11.94
N ALA A 171 18.22 11.64 -12.36
CA ALA A 171 17.21 12.58 -11.87
C ALA A 171 16.93 12.43 -10.37
N THR A 172 17.01 11.20 -9.85
CA THR A 172 16.79 10.85 -8.45
C THR A 172 18.07 10.77 -7.62
N ARG A 173 19.25 10.92 -8.25
CA ARG A 173 20.56 10.66 -7.63
C ARG A 173 20.64 9.24 -7.02
N GLY A 174 20.03 8.26 -7.68
CA GLY A 174 19.95 6.86 -7.24
C GLY A 174 19.08 6.61 -6.00
N ARG A 175 18.30 7.59 -5.55
CA ARG A 175 17.43 7.46 -4.37
C ARG A 175 16.02 7.04 -4.77
N GLY A 176 15.37 6.24 -3.93
CA GLY A 176 13.97 5.87 -4.12
C GLY A 176 13.74 5.02 -5.38
N ILE A 177 14.77 4.33 -5.86
CA ILE A 177 14.67 3.33 -6.93
C ILE A 177 14.25 2.01 -6.32
N MET A 178 13.13 1.48 -6.79
CA MET A 178 12.66 0.13 -6.52
C MET A 178 12.96 -0.73 -7.75
N ILE A 179 13.33 -1.98 -7.52
CA ILE A 179 13.62 -2.93 -8.60
C ILE A 179 12.63 -4.07 -8.50
N SER A 180 12.02 -4.41 -9.62
CA SER A 180 11.10 -5.54 -9.74
C SER A 180 11.35 -6.25 -11.07
N SER A 181 10.75 -7.42 -11.28
CA SER A 181 10.96 -8.16 -12.53
C SER A 181 10.07 -7.65 -13.67
N GLU A 182 8.77 -7.49 -13.45
CA GLU A 182 7.72 -7.50 -14.50
C GLU A 182 7.80 -8.76 -15.37
N ALA A 183 8.22 -9.88 -14.77
CA ALA A 183 8.36 -11.13 -15.48
C ALA A 183 6.99 -11.72 -15.86
N LYS A 184 6.80 -12.06 -17.14
CA LYS A 184 5.63 -12.80 -17.66
C LYS A 184 5.79 -14.32 -17.55
N THR A 185 7.02 -14.78 -17.36
CA THR A 185 7.41 -16.20 -17.24
C THR A 185 8.53 -16.31 -16.21
N GLY A 186 8.67 -17.48 -15.59
CA GLY A 186 9.81 -17.78 -14.72
C GLY A 186 11.18 -17.56 -15.40
N LEU A 187 11.29 -17.80 -16.72
CA LEU A 187 12.55 -17.64 -17.47
C LEU A 187 13.08 -16.20 -17.48
N SER A 188 12.23 -15.21 -17.24
CA SER A 188 12.62 -13.81 -17.15
C SER A 188 13.05 -13.39 -15.73
N LEU A 189 12.92 -14.27 -14.73
CA LEU A 189 13.41 -13.99 -13.37
C LEU A 189 14.95 -14.08 -13.33
N ARG A 190 15.57 -13.29 -12.47
CA ARG A 190 17.03 -13.25 -12.28
C ARG A 190 17.35 -13.23 -10.79
N GLY A 191 18.50 -13.79 -10.45
CA GLY A 191 19.02 -13.75 -9.09
C GLY A 191 19.28 -12.30 -8.65
N PRO A 192 19.04 -11.95 -7.37
CA PRO A 192 19.23 -10.58 -6.89
C PRO A 192 20.62 -10.01 -7.15
N ALA A 193 21.67 -10.84 -7.06
CA ALA A 193 23.05 -10.42 -7.34
C ALA A 193 23.24 -9.98 -8.79
N ASP A 194 22.70 -10.74 -9.75
CA ASP A 194 22.79 -10.41 -11.19
C ASP A 194 22.05 -9.12 -11.51
N VAL A 195 20.88 -8.92 -10.89
CA VAL A 195 20.09 -7.69 -11.07
C VAL A 195 20.84 -6.47 -10.55
N VAL A 196 21.49 -6.58 -9.38
CA VAL A 196 22.32 -5.51 -8.82
C VAL A 196 23.51 -5.22 -9.73
N ASN A 197 24.21 -6.24 -10.20
CA ASN A 197 25.34 -6.10 -11.11
C ASN A 197 24.92 -5.42 -12.43
N LEU A 198 23.79 -5.82 -12.99
CA LEU A 198 23.25 -5.24 -14.22
C LEU A 198 22.97 -3.74 -14.07
N LEU A 199 22.34 -3.32 -12.97
CA LEU A 199 22.03 -1.91 -12.73
C LEU A 199 23.28 -1.07 -12.39
N ASN A 200 24.30 -1.69 -11.79
CA ASN A 200 25.57 -1.04 -11.53
C ASN A 200 26.29 -0.61 -12.82
N VAL A 201 26.20 -1.41 -13.88
CA VAL A 201 26.72 -1.04 -15.22
C VAL A 201 26.10 0.28 -15.73
N TRP A 202 24.88 0.62 -15.30
CA TRP A 202 24.17 1.85 -15.68
C TRP A 202 24.21 2.94 -14.61
N GLY A 203 25.11 2.83 -13.63
CA GLY A 203 25.39 3.89 -12.67
C GLY A 203 24.54 3.87 -11.40
N LEU A 204 23.81 2.78 -11.11
CA LEU A 204 23.22 2.57 -9.79
C LEU A 204 24.18 1.81 -8.89
N ALA A 205 24.79 2.49 -7.91
CA ALA A 205 25.72 1.87 -6.97
C ALA A 205 25.14 0.59 -6.32
N ASN A 206 25.98 -0.43 -6.13
CA ASN A 206 25.58 -1.74 -5.59
C ASN A 206 24.75 -1.64 -4.30
N GLU A 207 25.10 -0.74 -3.39
CA GLU A 207 24.35 -0.49 -2.16
C GLU A 207 22.91 -0.05 -2.44
N LYS A 208 22.73 0.86 -3.40
CA LYS A 208 21.41 1.35 -3.83
C LYS A 208 20.63 0.30 -4.61
N GLY A 209 21.30 -0.49 -5.44
CA GLY A 209 20.69 -1.65 -6.09
C GLY A 209 20.16 -2.66 -5.07
N LEU A 210 20.94 -2.94 -4.02
CA LEU A 210 20.53 -3.84 -2.94
C LEU A 210 19.40 -3.25 -2.09
N GLU A 211 19.44 -1.95 -1.82
CA GLU A 211 18.37 -1.20 -1.16
C GLU A 211 17.04 -1.32 -1.94
N GLY A 212 17.13 -1.24 -3.28
CA GLY A 212 16.00 -1.33 -4.21
C GLY A 212 15.30 -2.69 -4.28
N LEU A 213 15.95 -3.76 -3.79
CA LEU A 213 15.38 -5.12 -3.67
C LEU A 213 15.03 -5.52 -2.22
N ARG A 214 15.43 -4.71 -1.24
CA ARG A 214 15.28 -5.00 0.21
C ARG A 214 14.46 -3.94 0.94
N SER A 215 15.13 -2.92 1.46
CA SER A 215 14.51 -1.94 2.38
C SER A 215 13.50 -1.04 1.68
N ILE A 216 13.72 -0.67 0.41
CA ILE A 216 12.79 0.17 -0.34
C ILE A 216 11.45 -0.56 -0.59
N PRO A 217 11.43 -1.77 -1.21
CA PRO A 217 10.21 -2.57 -1.30
C PRO A 217 9.55 -2.85 0.05
N ARG A 218 10.33 -3.20 1.08
CA ARG A 218 9.81 -3.41 2.44
C ARG A 218 9.07 -2.18 2.94
N SER A 219 9.62 -0.98 2.74
CA SER A 219 8.97 0.27 3.17
C SER A 219 7.62 0.47 2.49
N VAL A 220 7.49 0.10 1.22
CA VAL A 220 6.21 0.18 0.49
C VAL A 220 5.20 -0.83 1.03
N VAL A 221 5.60 -2.09 1.17
CA VAL A 221 4.72 -3.16 1.70
C VAL A 221 4.18 -2.80 3.09
N VAL A 222 5.07 -2.36 3.99
CA VAL A 222 4.69 -2.00 5.36
C VAL A 222 3.80 -0.75 5.38
N ASN A 223 4.13 0.29 4.61
CA ASN A 223 3.34 1.51 4.58
C ASN A 223 1.93 1.29 4.02
N GLU A 224 1.80 0.56 2.92
CA GLU A 224 0.49 0.28 2.34
C GLU A 224 -0.34 -0.67 3.22
N GLY A 225 0.31 -1.65 3.87
CA GLY A 225 -0.33 -2.48 4.90
C GLY A 225 -0.85 -1.64 6.08
N MET A 226 -0.09 -0.65 6.56
CA MET A 226 -0.52 0.27 7.62
C MET A 226 -1.67 1.19 7.16
N LYS A 227 -1.67 1.65 5.91
CA LYS A 227 -2.78 2.46 5.37
C LYS A 227 -4.09 1.69 5.28
N ARG A 228 -4.02 0.39 5.00
CA ARG A 228 -5.20 -0.49 4.89
C ARG A 228 -5.74 -0.95 6.24
N ASN A 229 -4.85 -1.35 7.15
CA ASN A 229 -5.25 -1.91 8.44
C ASN A 229 -5.31 -0.87 9.57
N GLY A 230 -4.91 0.37 9.26
CA GLY A 230 -4.83 1.45 10.22
C GLY A 230 -5.69 2.65 9.85
N PHE A 231 -6.17 3.35 10.87
CA PHE A 231 -6.86 4.61 10.74
C PHE A 231 -6.16 5.67 11.58
N ARG A 232 -5.65 6.73 10.92
CA ARG A 232 -4.97 7.86 11.58
C ARG A 232 -3.86 7.46 12.56
N GLY A 233 -3.09 6.42 12.22
CA GLY A 233 -1.96 5.94 13.03
C GLY A 233 -2.33 4.89 14.09
N VAL A 234 -3.60 4.51 14.20
CA VAL A 234 -4.04 3.38 15.03
C VAL A 234 -4.15 2.14 14.15
N ILE A 235 -3.50 1.05 14.49
CA ILE A 235 -3.54 -0.23 13.75
C ILE A 235 -4.38 -1.22 14.54
N ASN A 236 -5.37 -1.84 13.89
CA ASN A 236 -6.12 -2.93 14.50
C ASN A 236 -5.31 -4.24 14.39
N VAL A 237 -4.80 -4.75 15.51
CA VAL A 237 -4.11 -6.04 15.55
C VAL A 237 -5.12 -7.10 15.99
N ILE A 238 -5.64 -7.84 15.03
CA ILE A 238 -6.49 -9.01 15.31
C ILE A 238 -5.55 -10.18 15.56
N GLN A 239 -5.35 -10.54 16.83
CA GLN A 239 -4.69 -11.80 17.17
C GLN A 239 -5.69 -12.92 16.94
N ALA A 240 -5.47 -13.75 15.92
CA ALA A 240 -6.21 -14.99 15.78
C ALA A 240 -5.90 -15.85 17.01
N ALA A 241 -6.93 -16.20 17.78
CA ALA A 241 -6.78 -17.19 18.83
C ALA A 241 -6.36 -18.50 18.14
N SER A 242 -5.20 -19.04 18.50
CA SER A 242 -4.88 -20.42 18.20
C SER A 242 -5.86 -21.27 19.00
N THR A 243 -6.80 -21.91 18.33
CA THR A 243 -7.53 -23.03 18.92
C THR A 243 -6.49 -24.12 19.13
N ASP A 244 -6.02 -24.28 20.36
CA ASP A 244 -5.30 -25.49 20.74
C ASP A 244 -6.33 -26.63 20.64
N ASP A 245 -6.20 -27.46 19.61
CA ASP A 245 -6.97 -28.70 19.40
C ASP A 245 -6.55 -29.76 20.44
N ASN A 246 -6.85 -29.51 21.72
CA ASN A 246 -6.71 -30.47 22.80
C ASN A 246 -7.79 -30.25 23.87
N ASP A 247 -9.05 -30.35 23.47
CA ASP A 247 -10.15 -30.63 24.41
C ASP A 247 -10.91 -31.87 23.93
N THR A 248 -10.30 -33.02 24.16
CA THR A 248 -10.99 -34.31 24.19
C THR A 248 -11.87 -34.34 25.44
N ASN A 249 -13.09 -33.82 25.35
CA ASN A 249 -14.14 -34.24 26.27
C ASN A 249 -15.54 -34.03 25.71
N LYS A 250 -16.13 -35.11 25.20
CA LYS A 250 -17.56 -35.46 25.30
C LYS A 250 -17.71 -36.91 24.81
N PRO A 251 -18.71 -37.70 25.25
CA PRO A 251 -20.02 -37.23 25.70
C PRO A 251 -20.59 -37.93 26.96
N SER A 252 -21.57 -37.29 27.60
CA SER A 252 -22.62 -38.04 28.31
C SER A 252 -23.99 -37.50 27.91
N SER A 253 -24.70 -38.35 27.18
CA SER A 253 -26.12 -38.32 26.85
C SER A 253 -27.01 -38.33 28.09
N GLY A 254 -28.11 -37.59 28.01
CA GLY A 254 -29.21 -37.62 28.97
C GLY A 254 -30.38 -36.82 28.42
N ASP A 255 -31.32 -37.54 27.81
CA ASP A 255 -32.57 -37.06 27.23
C ASP A 255 -33.53 -36.49 28.30
N ASN A 256 -34.25 -35.41 27.98
CA ASN A 256 -35.73 -35.42 27.83
C ASN A 256 -36.35 -34.02 27.73
N GLU A 257 -37.03 -33.82 26.59
CA GLU A 257 -38.42 -33.36 26.45
C GLU A 257 -38.91 -32.00 26.98
N THR A 258 -39.24 -31.15 25.99
CA THR A 258 -40.54 -30.49 25.72
C THR A 258 -41.35 -29.78 26.82
N SER A 259 -41.44 -28.46 26.62
CA SER A 259 -42.67 -27.62 26.52
C SER A 259 -43.83 -27.80 27.51
N ALA A 260 -44.14 -26.72 28.24
CA ALA A 260 -45.40 -25.95 28.16
C ALA A 260 -45.65 -25.19 29.48
N GLY A 261 -46.11 -23.93 29.39
CA GLY A 261 -46.49 -23.14 30.56
C GLY A 261 -46.68 -21.64 30.27
N THR A 262 -47.80 -21.32 29.62
CA THR A 262 -48.56 -20.06 29.59
C THR A 262 -48.59 -19.33 30.96
N ASP A 263 -48.76 -18.00 31.11
CA ASP A 263 -49.82 -17.17 30.53
C ASP A 263 -49.65 -15.67 30.88
N THR A 264 -50.25 -14.80 30.03
CA THR A 264 -50.70 -13.40 30.24
C THR A 264 -49.70 -12.32 30.74
N GLY A 265 -49.66 -11.07 30.25
CA GLY A 265 -50.48 -10.35 29.28
C GLY A 265 -50.27 -8.82 29.44
N ARG A 266 -50.54 -8.11 28.35
CA ARG A 266 -50.96 -6.69 28.23
C ARG A 266 -49.93 -5.55 28.17
N SER A 267 -50.14 -4.77 27.11
CA SER A 267 -49.57 -3.47 26.76
C SER A 267 -50.03 -2.34 27.68
N GLY A 268 -49.29 -1.23 27.67
CA GLY A 268 -49.85 0.09 28.00
C GLY A 268 -48.94 1.08 28.72
N ASN A 269 -48.29 1.94 27.93
CA ASN A 269 -48.12 3.39 28.10
C ASN A 269 -47.60 4.03 29.42
N LYS A 270 -46.60 4.91 29.20
CA LYS A 270 -46.42 6.27 29.75
C LYS A 270 -46.71 6.51 31.25
N ALA A 271 -45.66 6.88 31.99
CA ALA A 271 -45.35 8.29 32.33
C ALA A 271 -44.53 8.39 33.62
N LYS A 272 -43.55 9.29 33.58
CA LYS A 272 -43.08 10.19 34.66
C LYS A 272 -43.20 9.69 36.11
N ASN A 273 -42.07 9.56 36.79
CA ASN A 273 -41.91 10.34 38.01
C ASN A 273 -40.49 10.84 38.25
N GLN A 274 -40.41 12.15 38.46
CA GLN A 274 -39.24 12.89 38.91
C GLN A 274 -38.94 12.56 40.38
N LYS A 275 -37.65 12.49 40.76
CA LYS A 275 -37.22 13.10 42.03
C LYS A 275 -35.76 13.54 41.98
N ARG A 276 -35.60 14.83 42.27
CA ARG A 276 -34.40 15.68 42.31
C ARG A 276 -33.28 15.16 43.23
N LYS A 277 -32.02 15.42 42.85
CA LYS A 277 -31.06 16.14 43.71
C LYS A 277 -29.99 16.89 42.89
N LYS A 278 -29.80 18.14 43.29
CA LYS A 278 -28.98 19.26 42.77
C LYS A 278 -27.46 19.00 42.76
N GLY A 279 -26.76 19.66 41.84
CA GLY A 279 -25.33 19.99 41.89
C GLY A 279 -24.76 20.44 40.54
N GLU A 280 -24.88 21.74 40.24
CA GLU A 280 -24.20 22.50 39.14
C GLU A 280 -22.65 22.35 39.26
N GLU A 281 -21.82 22.41 38.21
CA GLU A 281 -21.60 23.56 37.32
C GLU A 281 -21.10 23.14 35.91
N ASP A 282 -21.59 23.88 34.91
CA ASP A 282 -21.28 23.80 33.48
C ASP A 282 -19.89 24.37 33.14
N GLY A 283 -19.03 23.53 32.54
CA GLY A 283 -17.79 23.98 31.89
C GLY A 283 -18.00 24.29 30.40
N GLN A 284 -18.25 25.55 30.05
CA GLN A 284 -18.19 26.02 28.66
C GLN A 284 -16.76 25.93 28.10
N PHE A 285 -16.59 25.21 27.00
CA PHE A 285 -15.33 25.12 26.25
C PHE A 285 -15.02 26.46 25.55
N VAL A 286 -14.09 27.23 26.12
CA VAL A 286 -13.61 28.49 25.53
C VAL A 286 -12.60 28.19 24.41
N SER A 287 -12.84 28.73 23.21
CA SER A 287 -11.93 28.61 22.06
C SER A 287 -10.55 29.21 22.38
N LYS A 288 -9.48 28.52 21.94
CA LYS A 288 -8.06 28.92 22.14
C LYS A 288 -7.77 30.39 21.77
N ARG A 289 -8.57 30.98 20.87
CA ARG A 289 -8.43 32.38 20.44
C ARG A 289 -8.93 33.38 21.50
N GLN A 290 -9.98 33.06 22.24
CA GLN A 290 -10.51 33.90 23.33
C GLN A 290 -9.62 33.86 24.57
N ALA A 291 -9.08 32.68 24.92
CA ALA A 291 -8.13 32.55 26.03
C ALA A 291 -6.85 33.39 25.81
N LYS A 292 -6.36 33.48 24.57
CA LYS A 292 -5.20 34.32 24.22
C LYS A 292 -5.49 35.82 24.32
N LYS A 293 -6.73 36.25 24.00
CA LYS A 293 -7.15 37.66 24.11
C LYS A 293 -7.29 38.10 25.57
N LEU A 294 -7.89 37.25 26.41
CA LEU A 294 -8.02 37.51 27.86
C LEU A 294 -6.66 37.56 28.57
N LYS A 295 -5.73 36.67 28.20
CA LYS A 295 -4.38 36.67 28.78
C LYS A 295 -3.56 37.91 28.40
N LEU A 296 -3.81 38.49 27.23
CA LEU A 296 -3.13 39.71 26.78
C LEU A 296 -3.70 40.96 27.47
N ALA A 297 -5.02 40.99 27.72
CA ALA A 297 -5.68 42.06 28.47
C ALA A 297 -5.26 42.07 29.95
N ALA A 298 -5.15 40.90 30.58
CA ALA A 298 -4.70 40.77 31.98
C ALA A 298 -3.24 41.20 32.20
N ARG A 299 -2.42 41.20 31.15
CA ARG A 299 -1.01 41.65 31.21
C ARG A 299 -0.86 43.16 30.99
N ALA A 300 -1.89 43.83 30.47
CA ALA A 300 -1.91 45.28 30.24
C ALA A 300 -2.37 46.08 31.48
N ALA A 301 -3.04 45.44 32.43
CA ALA A 301 -3.38 46.03 33.72
C ALA A 301 -2.31 45.68 34.77
N GLY A 302 -1.25 46.50 34.85
CA GLY A 302 -0.29 46.45 35.96
C GLY A 302 -0.87 47.03 37.26
N PRO A 303 -0.30 46.72 38.44
CA PRO A 303 -0.89 47.06 39.72
C PRO A 303 -0.73 48.56 40.05
N ASP A 304 -1.84 49.19 40.45
CA ASP A 304 -1.86 50.55 41.01
C ASP A 304 -1.03 50.61 42.29
N LYS A 305 -0.13 51.61 42.35
CA LYS A 305 0.61 52.00 43.55
C LYS A 305 -0.32 52.77 44.48
N THR A 306 -0.51 52.29 45.70
CA THR A 306 -0.99 53.11 46.83
C THR A 306 0.13 54.03 47.34
N PRO A 307 -0.15 55.28 47.72
CA PRO A 307 0.86 56.23 48.17
C PRO A 307 1.21 56.00 49.65
N ALA A 308 2.49 56.13 49.99
CA ALA A 308 2.95 56.24 51.37
C ALA A 308 2.99 57.72 51.79
N SER A 309 2.58 57.94 53.03
CA SER A 309 2.69 59.16 53.85
C SER A 309 4.01 59.90 53.76
#